data_AF-A0A2A5XGA1-F1
#
_entry.id   AF-A0A2A5XGA1-F1
#
_cell.length_a   1.000
_cell.length_b   1.000
_cell.length_c   1.000
_cell.angle_alpha   90.00
_cell.angle_beta   90.00
_cell.angle_gamma   90.00
#
_symmetry.space_group_name_H-M   'P 1'
#
loop_
_entity.id
_entity.type
_entity.pdbx_description
1 polymer ?
#
loop_
_entity_poly.entity_id
_entity_poly.type
_entity_poly.pdbx_seq_one_letter_code
_entity_poly.pdbx_strand_id
1 'polypeptide(L)'
;MKKTVNIIVLILLISFSAKAQNNYQIKRATKFSEYATTQLELSKDDKKFLYDTYLAKFVAQREKIHGKNLSDDEKKQVYKASKNKLVKTLNTRFNAEKTKAIMAAVKEIRDK
;
A
#
# COMPACT_ATOMS: atom_id res chain seq x y z
N MET A 1 8.53 -3.51 43.59
CA MET A 1 8.85 -3.34 42.15
C MET A 1 7.73 -3.97 41.33
N LYS A 2 6.81 -3.18 40.77
CA LYS A 2 5.75 -3.69 39.88
C LYS A 2 6.18 -3.40 38.45
N LYS A 3 6.73 -4.40 37.75
CA LYS A 3 6.98 -4.33 36.31
C LYS A 3 5.76 -4.88 35.61
N THR A 4 4.78 -4.03 35.32
CA THR A 4 3.67 -4.35 34.41
C THR A 4 4.21 -4.37 32.99
N VAL A 5 4.54 -5.56 32.49
CA VAL A 5 4.76 -5.80 31.07
C VAL A 5 3.38 -5.94 30.42
N ASN A 6 2.91 -4.84 29.84
CA ASN A 6 1.76 -4.74 28.94
C ASN A 6 2.38 -4.25 27.61
N ILE A 7 2.18 -4.83 26.43
CA ILE A 7 0.99 -5.44 25.84
C ILE A 7 1.42 -6.29 24.63
N ILE A 8 0.69 -7.39 24.47
CA ILE A 8 0.53 -8.31 23.35
C ILE A 8 0.88 -7.69 21.97
N VAL A 9 1.98 -8.17 21.38
CA VAL A 9 2.26 -8.04 19.94
C VAL A 9 1.44 -9.13 19.23
N LEU A 10 0.21 -8.79 18.84
CA LEU A 10 -0.64 -9.67 18.04
C LEU A 10 -0.14 -9.66 16.58
N ILE A 11 0.81 -10.53 16.27
CA ILE A 11 1.14 -10.87 14.88
C ILE A 11 0.03 -11.82 14.41
N LEU A 12 -1.04 -11.25 13.84
CA LEU A 12 -1.99 -11.99 13.02
C LEU A 12 -1.28 -12.35 11.71
N LEU A 13 -0.62 -13.52 11.71
CA LEU A 13 -0.20 -14.21 10.49
C LEU A 13 -1.47 -14.59 9.74
N ILE A 14 -1.88 -13.74 8.81
CA ILE A 14 -2.93 -14.10 7.87
C ILE A 14 -2.34 -15.09 6.86
N SER A 15 -2.56 -16.37 7.12
CA SER A 15 -2.26 -17.46 6.20
C SER A 15 -3.16 -17.37 4.97
N PHE A 16 -2.63 -16.89 3.84
CA PHE A 16 -3.29 -16.98 2.53
C PHE A 16 -2.49 -17.90 1.60
N SER A 17 -2.84 -19.17 1.58
CA SER A 17 -2.44 -20.17 0.59
C SER A 17 -3.35 -20.07 -0.64
N ALA A 18 -2.87 -19.49 -1.75
CA ALA A 18 -3.37 -19.75 -3.12
C ALA A 18 -2.60 -19.05 -4.29
N LYS A 19 -1.75 -18.02 -4.11
CA LYS A 19 -1.31 -17.18 -5.25
C LYS A 19 0.16 -16.74 -5.21
N ALA A 20 1.08 -17.52 -5.76
CA ALA A 20 2.46 -17.05 -5.99
C ALA A 20 2.49 -15.74 -6.85
N GLN A 21 1.52 -15.57 -7.76
CA GLN A 21 1.44 -14.44 -8.70
C GLN A 21 0.97 -13.12 -8.05
N ASN A 22 0.25 -13.15 -6.92
CA ASN A 22 -0.16 -11.97 -6.15
C ASN A 22 0.74 -11.70 -4.95
N ASN A 23 1.71 -12.58 -4.66
CA ASN A 23 2.51 -12.50 -3.44
C ASN A 23 3.26 -11.16 -3.35
N TYR A 24 3.81 -10.67 -4.46
CA TYR A 24 4.50 -9.37 -4.48
C TYR A 24 3.54 -8.20 -4.24
N GLN A 25 2.40 -8.18 -4.93
CA GLN A 25 1.39 -7.12 -4.83
C GLN A 25 0.82 -7.05 -3.41
N ILE A 26 0.50 -8.22 -2.82
CA ILE A 26 0.01 -8.36 -1.44
C ILE A 26 1.09 -7.86 -0.47
N LYS A 27 2.30 -8.42 -0.52
CA LYS A 27 3.41 -8.01 0.37
C LYS A 27 3.66 -6.51 0.32
N ARG A 28 3.67 -5.92 -0.88
CA ARG A 28 3.92 -4.49 -1.05
C ARG A 28 2.76 -3.63 -0.51
N ALA A 29 1.52 -4.04 -0.76
CA ALA A 29 0.34 -3.37 -0.20
C ALA A 29 0.31 -3.44 1.33
N THR A 30 0.59 -4.62 1.90
CA THR A 30 0.74 -4.82 3.34
C THR A 30 1.81 -3.89 3.91
N LYS A 31 3.05 -3.95 3.39
CA LYS A 31 4.16 -3.10 3.84
C LYS A 31 3.81 -1.60 3.81
N PHE A 32 3.18 -1.14 2.72
CA PHE A 32 2.84 0.27 2.55
C PHE A 32 1.72 0.71 3.49
N SER A 33 0.65 -0.07 3.60
CA SER A 33 -0.47 0.23 4.49
C SER A 33 -0.07 0.20 5.95
N GLU A 34 0.77 -0.77 6.35
CA GLU A 34 1.29 -0.88 7.71
C GLU A 34 2.16 0.29 8.07
N TYR A 35 3.17 0.59 7.25
CA TYR A 35 4.10 1.66 7.53
C TYR A 35 3.40 3.02 7.60
N ALA A 36 2.56 3.34 6.62
CA ALA A 36 1.84 4.62 6.60
C ALA A 36 0.87 4.77 7.78
N THR A 37 0.19 3.69 8.18
CA THR A 37 -0.72 3.71 9.33
C THR A 37 0.04 3.92 10.62
N THR A 38 1.16 3.21 10.82
CA THR A 38 2.00 3.37 12.01
C THR A 38 2.62 4.77 12.09
N GLN A 39 3.18 5.25 10.98
CA GLN A 39 3.88 6.54 10.92
C GLN A 39 2.96 7.74 11.13
N LEU A 40 1.69 7.64 10.72
CA LEU A 40 0.71 8.73 10.76
C LEU A 40 -0.41 8.51 11.78
N GLU A 41 -0.26 7.50 12.63
CA GLU A 41 -1.21 7.11 13.69
C GLU A 41 -2.65 6.98 13.16
N LEU A 42 -2.82 6.29 12.03
CA LEU A 42 -4.12 6.12 11.39
C LEU A 42 -4.93 4.98 12.03
N SER A 43 -6.24 5.00 11.82
CA SER A 43 -7.12 3.96 12.37
C SER A 43 -6.92 2.60 11.69
N LYS A 44 -7.43 1.53 12.31
CA LYS A 44 -7.47 0.20 11.69
C LYS A 44 -8.27 0.19 10.38
N ASP A 45 -9.34 0.96 10.32
CA ASP A 45 -10.17 1.08 9.12
C ASP A 45 -9.40 1.80 7.99
N ASP A 46 -8.59 2.79 8.35
CA ASP A 46 -7.70 3.47 7.39
C ASP A 46 -6.60 2.53 6.91
N LYS A 47 -6.03 1.69 7.79
CA LYS A 47 -5.08 0.64 7.38
C LYS A 47 -5.70 -0.29 6.33
N LYS A 48 -6.92 -0.76 6.57
CA LYS A 48 -7.64 -1.63 5.62
C LYS A 48 -7.88 -0.91 4.30
N PHE A 49 -8.37 0.32 4.35
CA PHE A 49 -8.60 1.12 3.15
C PHE A 49 -7.32 1.35 2.34
N LEU A 50 -6.20 1.68 3.01
CA LEU A 50 -4.90 1.84 2.37
C LEU A 50 -4.41 0.53 1.74
N TYR A 51 -4.54 -0.59 2.45
CA TYR A 51 -4.18 -1.91 1.93
C TYR A 51 -4.95 -2.23 0.65
N ASP A 52 -6.28 -2.13 0.68
CA ASP A 52 -7.14 -2.43 -0.47
C ASP A 52 -6.81 -1.50 -1.65
N THR A 53 -6.60 -0.21 -1.39
CA THR A 53 -6.27 0.79 -2.40
C THR A 53 -4.92 0.53 -3.05
N TYR A 54 -3.87 0.23 -2.27
CA TYR A 54 -2.54 -0.08 -2.81
C TYR A 54 -2.52 -1.43 -3.53
N LEU A 55 -3.24 -2.44 -3.02
CA LEU A 55 -3.36 -3.73 -3.67
C LEU A 55 -3.99 -3.59 -5.05
N ALA A 56 -5.13 -2.90 -5.14
CA ALA A 56 -5.80 -2.62 -6.42
C ALA A 56 -4.89 -1.88 -7.40
N LYS A 57 -4.11 -0.92 -6.91
CA LYS A 57 -3.10 -0.21 -7.71
C LYS A 57 -2.06 -1.17 -8.29
N PHE A 58 -1.47 -2.04 -7.47
CA PHE A 58 -0.39 -2.93 -7.92
C PHE A 58 -0.88 -4.04 -8.84
N VAL A 59 -2.08 -4.57 -8.61
CA VAL A 59 -2.73 -5.53 -9.51
C VAL A 59 -2.97 -4.90 -10.87
N ALA A 60 -3.60 -3.71 -10.92
CA ALA A 60 -3.86 -3.01 -12.17
C ALA A 60 -2.58 -2.63 -12.93
N GLN A 61 -1.49 -2.29 -12.23
CA GLN A 61 -0.19 -2.07 -12.87
C GLN A 61 0.37 -3.35 -13.49
N ARG A 62 0.30 -4.47 -12.76
CA ARG A 62 0.76 -5.76 -13.26
C ARG A 62 0.01 -6.15 -14.52
N GLU A 63 -1.32 -6.08 -14.50
CA GLU A 63 -2.18 -6.44 -15.65
C GLU A 63 -1.85 -5.63 -16.91
N LYS A 64 -1.49 -4.36 -16.73
CA LYS A 64 -1.17 -3.45 -17.84
C LYS A 64 0.26 -3.55 -18.35
N ILE A 65 1.19 -4.12 -17.57
CA ILE A 65 2.64 -4.13 -17.91
C ILE A 65 3.18 -5.53 -18.15
N HIS A 66 2.82 -6.49 -17.30
CA HIS A 66 3.43 -7.81 -17.30
C HIS A 66 3.06 -8.59 -18.56
N GLY A 67 4.06 -9.10 -19.27
CA GLY A 67 3.85 -9.82 -20.54
C GLY A 67 3.36 -8.93 -21.68
N LYS A 68 3.40 -7.60 -21.51
CA LYS A 68 3.14 -6.63 -22.57
C LYS A 68 4.47 -6.09 -23.07
N ASN A 69 4.68 -6.06 -24.38
CA ASN A 69 5.89 -5.53 -25.01
C ASN A 69 5.87 -3.99 -25.04
N LEU A 70 5.68 -3.37 -23.87
CA LEU A 70 5.64 -1.92 -23.73
C LEU A 70 7.06 -1.36 -23.70
N SER A 71 7.25 -0.25 -24.41
CA SER A 71 8.38 0.65 -24.23
C SER A 71 8.40 1.24 -22.82
N ASP A 72 9.54 1.80 -22.42
CA ASP A 72 9.65 2.41 -21.10
C ASP A 72 8.79 3.67 -20.94
N ASP A 73 8.54 4.39 -22.03
CA ASP A 73 7.65 5.55 -22.01
C ASP A 73 6.19 5.15 -21.83
N GLU A 74 5.75 4.06 -22.46
CA GLU A 74 4.42 3.49 -22.22
C GLU A 74 4.25 3.01 -20.78
N LYS A 75 5.28 2.33 -20.22
CA LYS A 75 5.28 1.94 -18.79
C LYS A 75 5.18 3.17 -17.89
N LYS A 76 5.92 4.25 -18.18
CA LYS A 76 5.82 5.53 -17.43
C LYS A 76 4.41 6.09 -17.46
N GLN A 77 3.70 6.04 -18.60
CA GLN A 77 2.30 6.47 -18.67
C GLN A 77 1.38 5.61 -17.80
N VAL A 78 1.56 4.28 -17.79
CA VAL A 78 0.80 3.38 -16.90
C VAL A 78 1.05 3.74 -15.44
N TYR A 79 2.31 3.98 -15.04
CA TYR A 79 2.65 4.37 -13.68
C TYR A 79 2.06 5.73 -13.30
N LYS A 80 2.10 6.72 -14.18
CA LYS A 80 1.51 8.06 -13.97
C LYS A 80 -0.01 7.99 -13.79
N ALA A 81 -0.71 7.29 -14.70
CA ALA A 81 -2.16 7.10 -14.61
C ALA A 81 -2.56 6.38 -13.31
N SER A 82 -1.79 5.35 -12.95
CA SER A 82 -1.99 4.60 -11.71
C SER A 82 -1.79 5.45 -10.45
N LYS A 83 -0.78 6.33 -10.44
CA LYS A 83 -0.56 7.30 -9.35
C LYS A 83 -1.71 8.30 -9.24
N ASN A 84 -2.21 8.83 -10.35
CA ASN A 84 -3.31 9.78 -10.35
C ASN A 84 -4.60 9.14 -9.81
N LYS A 85 -4.90 7.90 -10.24
CA LYS A 85 -6.04 7.13 -9.72
C LYS A 85 -5.91 6.85 -8.22
N LEU A 86 -4.70 6.51 -7.76
CA LEU A 86 -4.41 6.34 -6.33
C LEU A 86 -4.74 7.62 -5.55
N VAL A 87 -4.19 8.77 -5.95
CA VAL A 87 -4.41 10.05 -5.26
C VAL A 87 -5.89 10.42 -5.25
N LYS A 88 -6.60 10.24 -6.38
CA LYS A 88 -8.05 10.47 -6.44
C LYS A 88 -8.81 9.58 -5.44
N THR A 89 -8.42 8.32 -5.33
CA THR A 89 -9.05 7.36 -4.38
C THR A 89 -8.74 7.74 -2.93
N LEU A 90 -7.49 8.08 -2.61
CA LEU A 90 -7.13 8.52 -1.27
C LEU A 90 -7.91 9.78 -0.86
N ASN A 91 -8.10 10.71 -1.78
CA ASN A 91 -8.86 11.93 -1.54
C ASN A 91 -10.38 11.72 -1.31
N THR A 92 -10.92 10.51 -1.53
CA THR A 92 -12.32 10.22 -1.15
C THR A 92 -12.47 9.92 0.34
N ARG A 93 -11.36 9.64 1.04
CA ARG A 93 -11.34 9.30 2.47
C ARG A 93 -10.52 10.27 3.30
N PHE A 94 -9.45 10.80 2.73
CA PHE A 94 -8.52 11.73 3.38
C PHE A 94 -8.57 13.10 2.71
N ASN A 95 -8.26 14.14 3.48
CA ASN A 95 -8.03 15.47 2.90
C ASN A 95 -6.69 15.49 2.12
N ALA A 96 -6.48 16.56 1.35
CA ALA A 96 -5.29 16.67 0.49
C ALA A 96 -3.97 16.65 1.28
N GLU A 97 -3.94 17.22 2.47
CA GLU A 97 -2.75 17.24 3.34
C GLU A 97 -2.41 15.84 3.83
N LYS A 98 -3.39 15.10 4.36
CA LYS A 98 -3.21 13.75 4.84
C LYS A 98 -2.86 12.80 3.69
N THR A 99 -3.45 12.96 2.51
CA THR A 99 -3.04 12.22 1.29
C THR A 99 -1.57 12.48 0.95
N LYS A 100 -1.10 13.74 1.01
CA LYS A 100 0.32 14.06 0.78
C LYS A 100 1.22 13.40 1.83
N ALA A 101 0.84 13.41 3.11
CA ALA A 101 1.58 12.76 4.18
C ALA A 101 1.67 11.23 3.98
N ILE A 102 0.57 10.57 3.60
CA ILE A 102 0.55 9.13 3.28
C ILE A 102 1.51 8.83 2.11
N MET A 103 1.44 9.63 1.05
CA MET A 103 2.31 9.47 -0.11
C MET A 103 3.79 9.71 0.22
N ALA A 104 4.09 10.62 1.15
CA ALA A 104 5.43 10.87 1.64
C ALA A 104 5.95 9.68 2.46
N ALA A 105 5.20 9.20 3.45
CA ALA A 105 5.56 8.05 4.27
C ALA A 105 5.84 6.80 3.41
N VAL A 106 4.98 6.52 2.42
CA VAL A 106 5.19 5.38 1.52
C VAL A 106 6.43 5.55 0.64
N LYS A 107 6.81 6.78 0.26
CA LYS A 107 8.01 7.04 -0.54
C LYS A 107 9.29 6.63 0.21
N GLU A 108 9.34 6.78 1.53
CA GLU A 108 10.50 6.45 2.37
C GLU A 108 10.86 4.97 2.37
N ILE A 109 9.87 4.11 2.10
CA ILE A 109 10.02 2.65 2.10
C ILE A 109 9.82 2.03 0.71
N ARG A 110 9.63 2.85 -0.33
CA ARG A 110 9.26 2.36 -1.66
C ARG A 110 10.34 1.49 -2.28
N ASP A 111 11.59 1.88 -2.07
CA ASP A 111 12.78 1.30 -2.71
C ASP A 111 13.62 0.48 -1.70
N LYS A 112 13.12 0.35 -0.46
CA LYS A 112 13.63 -0.54 0.60
C LYS A 112 12.83 -1.85 0.61
#